data_AF-A0A9E3C2M0-F1
#
_entry.id   AF-A0A9E3C2M0-F1
#
_cell.length_a   1.000
_cell.length_b   1.000
_cell.length_c   1.000
_cell.angle_alpha   90.00
_cell.angle_beta   90.00
_cell.angle_gamma   90.00
#
_symmetry.space_group_name_H-M   'P 1'
#
loop_
_entity.id
_entity.type
_entity.pdbx_description
1 polymer ?
#
loop_
_entity_poly.entity_id
_entity_poly.type
_entity_poly.pdbx_seq_one_letter_code
_entity_poly.pdbx_strand_id
1 'polypeptide(L)'
;MGLTPLRVLAIIWVTLASALLSLPAGAQQAGTVNCGNGNYCPAGHACLLGGQCGREIEHPPGATRMSTGNWCDPGFHEGTVNRGRCVPDGYTECGVGACRPGTTCSADGQCIGGPPATGPMCGGVQCTADRACSSNNRCYDPARYNDCGNGSICTKSAACEQPQGCVYVAPERIRQTPIR
;
A
#
# COMPACT_ATOMS: atom_id res chain seq x y z
N MET A 1 67.39 1.67 -61.35
CA MET A 1 67.04 0.51 -60.49
C MET A 1 67.59 0.83 -59.09
N GLY A 2 66.86 1.05 -58.01
CA GLY A 2 65.43 1.02 -57.70
C GLY A 2 65.25 1.37 -56.20
N LEU A 3 64.04 1.83 -55.84
CA LEU A 3 63.38 1.77 -54.51
C LEU A 3 64.07 2.49 -53.33
N THR A 4 63.71 3.74 -53.00
CA THR A 4 62.62 4.23 -52.11
C THR A 4 62.76 3.96 -50.60
N PRO A 5 62.39 4.96 -49.77
CA PRO A 5 62.68 5.02 -48.34
C PRO A 5 61.58 4.33 -47.53
N LEU A 6 61.94 3.52 -46.54
CA LEU A 6 60.94 2.97 -45.62
C LEU A 6 61.60 2.62 -44.28
N ARG A 7 60.86 2.93 -43.20
CA ARG A 7 61.06 2.48 -41.81
C ARG A 7 61.91 3.39 -40.92
N VAL A 8 61.32 4.48 -40.41
CA VAL A 8 61.17 4.71 -38.95
C VAL A 8 60.03 5.72 -38.77
N LEU A 9 58.79 5.25 -38.73
CA LEU A 9 57.64 6.01 -38.20
C LEU A 9 56.55 4.99 -37.88
N ALA A 10 56.80 4.23 -36.80
CA ALA A 10 55.84 3.28 -36.26
C ALA A 10 54.78 4.04 -35.44
N ILE A 11 53.79 4.55 -36.17
CA ILE A 11 52.35 4.46 -35.91
C ILE A 11 51.98 4.23 -34.42
N ILE A 12 51.88 5.32 -33.66
CA ILE A 12 51.09 5.39 -32.42
C ILE A 12 49.71 5.94 -32.81
N TRP A 13 48.83 5.10 -33.36
CA TRP A 13 47.42 5.44 -33.59
C TRP A 13 46.57 4.17 -33.61
N VAL A 14 46.45 3.50 -32.46
CA VAL A 14 45.39 2.50 -32.23
C VAL A 14 44.95 2.67 -30.79
N THR A 15 43.96 3.52 -30.51
CA THR A 15 43.08 3.47 -29.32
C THR A 15 42.19 4.71 -29.23
N LEU A 16 41.24 4.91 -30.15
CA LEU A 16 40.19 5.95 -29.95
C LEU A 16 38.96 5.71 -30.81
N ALA A 17 38.40 4.49 -30.80
CA ALA A 17 37.16 4.21 -31.55
C ALA A 17 36.28 3.09 -30.96
N SER A 18 36.26 2.89 -29.63
CA SER A 18 35.44 1.83 -29.02
C SER A 18 34.68 2.21 -27.74
N ALA A 19 34.55 3.50 -27.43
CA ALA A 19 33.91 3.96 -26.18
C ALA A 19 32.58 4.71 -26.39
N LEU A 20 31.78 4.34 -27.39
CA LEU A 20 30.47 4.94 -27.65
C LEU A 20 29.37 3.88 -27.76
N LEU A 21 29.22 3.00 -26.77
CA LEU A 21 28.04 2.12 -26.64
C LEU A 21 27.88 1.64 -25.18
N SER A 22 27.90 2.58 -24.24
CA SER A 22 27.46 2.35 -22.87
C SER A 22 26.64 3.56 -22.41
N LEU A 23 25.50 3.82 -23.07
CA LEU A 23 24.44 4.59 -22.43
C LEU A 23 24.03 3.79 -21.18
N PRO A 24 24.20 4.30 -19.95
CA PRO A 24 23.56 3.68 -18.81
C PRO A 24 22.05 3.71 -19.08
N ALA A 25 21.49 2.53 -19.35
CA ALA A 25 20.06 2.31 -19.33
C ALA A 25 19.56 2.75 -17.95
N GLY A 26 18.72 3.78 -17.93
CA GLY A 26 18.08 4.28 -16.72
C GLY A 26 19.01 5.12 -15.84
N ALA A 27 19.10 6.42 -16.14
CA ALA A 27 19.27 7.38 -15.07
C ALA A 27 18.04 7.26 -14.15
N GLN A 28 18.11 6.38 -13.15
CA GLN A 28 17.21 6.41 -12.01
C GLN A 28 17.40 7.79 -11.40
N GLN A 29 16.45 8.69 -11.66
CA GLN A 29 16.39 10.00 -11.03
C GLN A 29 16.37 9.75 -9.53
N ALA A 30 17.50 9.98 -8.86
CA ALA A 30 17.62 9.90 -7.41
C ALA A 30 16.50 10.77 -6.83
N GLY A 31 15.53 10.13 -6.16
CA GLY A 31 14.32 10.79 -5.68
C GLY A 31 13.05 10.50 -6.46
N THR A 32 12.94 9.34 -7.12
CA THR A 32 11.67 8.83 -7.67
C THR A 32 11.36 7.44 -7.12
N VAL A 33 10.07 7.15 -6.91
CA VAL A 33 9.54 5.85 -6.49
C VAL A 33 9.08 5.11 -7.74
N ASN A 34 9.64 3.93 -8.00
CA ASN A 34 9.24 3.10 -9.14
C ASN A 34 7.91 2.41 -8.82
N CYS A 35 6.90 2.72 -9.62
CA CYS A 35 5.54 2.24 -9.47
C CYS A 35 5.23 0.97 -10.29
N GLY A 36 6.24 0.43 -10.97
CA GLY A 36 6.09 -0.66 -11.93
C GLY A 36 5.52 -0.19 -13.27
N ASN A 37 5.50 -1.09 -14.26
CA ASN A 37 4.94 -0.85 -15.60
C ASN A 37 5.46 0.42 -16.29
N GLY A 38 6.73 0.79 -16.03
CA GLY A 38 7.33 2.00 -16.58
C GLY A 38 6.74 3.29 -16.03
N ASN A 39 6.15 3.30 -14.83
CA ASN A 39 5.62 4.50 -14.19
C ASN A 39 6.40 4.85 -12.92
N TYR A 40 6.43 6.14 -12.57
CA TYR A 40 7.08 6.63 -11.36
C TYR A 40 6.31 7.74 -10.66
N CYS A 41 6.56 7.84 -9.36
CA CYS A 41 6.14 8.93 -8.49
C CYS A 41 7.36 9.72 -7.97
N PRO A 42 7.19 10.99 -7.55
CA PRO A 42 8.24 11.72 -6.86
C PRO A 42 8.61 11.07 -5.51
N ALA A 43 9.77 11.41 -4.96
CA ALA A 43 10.16 11.01 -3.61
C ALA A 43 9.10 11.41 -2.57
N GLY A 44 8.93 10.58 -1.55
CA GLY A 44 7.95 10.78 -0.49
C GLY A 44 6.49 10.62 -0.94
N HIS A 45 6.26 10.06 -2.13
CA HIS A 45 4.93 9.71 -2.61
C HIS A 45 4.79 8.21 -2.78
N ALA A 46 3.66 7.68 -2.32
CA ALA A 46 3.26 6.31 -2.55
C ALA A 46 2.65 6.14 -3.94
N CYS A 47 2.87 4.96 -4.52
CA CYS A 47 2.26 4.54 -5.76
C CYS A 47 0.85 4.02 -5.49
N LEU A 48 -0.16 4.75 -5.93
CA LEU A 48 -1.56 4.39 -5.68
C LEU A 48 -2.18 3.68 -6.89
N LEU A 49 -3.20 2.87 -6.61
CA LEU A 49 -4.04 2.30 -7.66
C LEU A 49 -4.67 3.39 -8.53
N GLY A 50 -4.85 3.08 -9.82
CA GLY A 50 -5.39 4.01 -10.82
C GLY A 50 -4.37 5.00 -11.39
N GLY A 51 -3.06 4.71 -11.25
CA GLY A 51 -1.99 5.50 -11.87
C GLY A 51 -1.78 6.85 -11.19
N GLN A 52 -1.87 6.89 -9.87
CA GLN A 52 -1.77 8.12 -9.07
C GLN A 52 -0.60 8.05 -8.09
N CYS A 53 -0.13 9.22 -7.67
CA CYS A 53 0.80 9.39 -6.57
C CYS A 53 0.13 10.20 -5.47
N GLY A 54 0.33 9.81 -4.22
CA GLY A 54 -0.08 10.57 -3.05
C GLY A 54 1.10 10.78 -2.13
N ARG A 55 1.27 12.00 -1.60
CA ARG A 55 2.33 12.29 -0.62
C ARG A 55 2.05 11.51 0.65
N GLU A 56 2.98 10.67 1.08
CA GLU A 56 2.82 9.86 2.29
C GLU A 56 2.72 10.76 3.52
N ILE A 57 1.86 10.36 4.45
CA ILE A 57 1.71 10.99 5.77
C ILE A 57 1.76 9.91 6.84
N GLU A 58 2.17 10.29 8.05
CA GLU A 58 2.30 9.33 9.15
C GLU A 58 0.94 8.79 9.61
N HIS A 59 -0.07 9.65 9.68
CA HIS A 59 -1.42 9.30 10.10
C HIS A 59 -2.44 10.23 9.44
N PRO A 60 -3.71 9.79 9.29
CA PRO A 60 -4.77 10.65 8.77
C PRO A 60 -5.21 11.69 9.82
N PRO A 61 -5.83 12.81 9.41
CA PRO A 61 -6.43 13.76 10.32
C PRO A 61 -7.50 13.10 11.22
N GLY A 62 -7.48 13.41 12.51
CA GLY A 62 -8.40 12.82 13.49
C GLY A 62 -8.00 11.42 13.99
N ALA A 63 -6.82 10.93 13.59
CA ALA A 63 -6.27 9.72 14.17
C ALA A 63 -5.96 9.89 15.67
N THR A 64 -6.14 8.82 16.43
CA THR A 64 -5.85 8.80 17.88
C THR A 64 -4.54 8.08 18.14
N ARG A 65 -3.63 8.71 18.88
CA ARG A 65 -2.36 8.09 19.24
C ARG A 65 -2.56 7.07 20.37
N MET A 66 -2.08 5.85 20.14
CA MET A 66 -2.09 4.78 21.14
C MET A 66 -0.94 4.93 22.13
N SER A 67 -1.06 4.29 23.30
CA SER A 67 0.00 4.22 24.31
C SER A 67 1.30 3.60 23.77
N THR A 68 1.21 2.70 22.79
CA THR A 68 2.35 2.05 22.12
C THR A 68 3.07 2.96 21.11
N GLY A 69 2.54 4.15 20.85
CA GLY A 69 3.10 5.12 19.90
C GLY A 69 2.58 5.02 18.47
N ASN A 70 1.83 3.97 18.13
CA ASN A 70 1.12 3.82 16.86
C ASN A 70 -0.18 4.62 16.83
N TRP A 71 -0.81 4.73 15.65
CA TRP A 71 -2.04 5.51 15.44
C TRP A 71 -3.24 4.63 15.09
N CYS A 72 -4.40 4.97 15.65
CA CYS A 72 -5.69 4.45 15.24
C CYS A 72 -6.38 5.40 14.28
N ASP A 73 -7.02 4.84 13.27
CA ASP A 73 -7.85 5.60 12.34
C ASP A 73 -8.98 6.37 13.04
N PRO A 74 -9.47 7.47 12.44
CA PRO A 74 -10.70 8.12 12.88
C PRO A 74 -11.86 7.13 13.03
N GLY A 75 -12.56 7.20 14.17
CA GLY A 75 -13.62 6.26 14.53
C GLY A 75 -13.11 4.95 15.15
N PHE A 76 -11.83 4.90 15.52
CA PHE A 76 -11.22 3.83 16.29
C PHE A 76 -10.48 4.41 17.51
N HIS A 77 -10.42 3.64 18.59
CA HIS A 77 -9.69 3.96 19.81
C HIS A 77 -8.74 2.83 20.20
N GLU A 78 -7.79 3.12 21.08
CA GLU A 78 -6.94 2.09 21.67
C GLU A 78 -7.78 1.16 22.57
N GLY A 79 -7.67 -0.13 22.33
CA GLY A 79 -8.36 -1.15 23.11
C GLY A 79 -8.04 -1.06 24.60
N THR A 80 -9.09 -1.11 25.42
CA THR A 80 -9.06 -1.11 26.87
C THR A 80 -8.78 -2.49 27.46
N VAL A 81 -9.26 -3.55 26.80
CA VAL A 81 -9.02 -4.95 27.19
C VAL A 81 -7.74 -5.46 26.52
N ASN A 82 -7.59 -5.18 25.23
CA ASN A 82 -6.41 -5.58 24.45
C ASN A 82 -5.64 -4.34 23.99
N ARG A 83 -4.81 -3.79 24.90
CA ARG A 83 -3.96 -2.61 24.67
C ARG A 83 -3.07 -2.78 23.44
N GLY A 84 -2.75 -1.66 22.77
CA GLY A 84 -1.95 -1.64 21.55
C GLY A 84 -2.66 -2.11 20.28
N ARG A 85 -3.98 -2.34 20.32
CA ARG A 85 -4.82 -2.62 19.15
C ARG A 85 -5.86 -1.51 18.97
N CYS A 86 -6.22 -1.24 17.72
CA CYS A 86 -7.31 -0.30 17.40
C CYS A 86 -8.65 -1.03 17.37
N VAL A 87 -9.61 -0.51 18.11
CA VAL A 87 -10.97 -1.03 18.24
C VAL A 87 -11.93 -0.02 17.62
N PRO A 88 -12.82 -0.45 16.70
CA PRO A 88 -13.80 0.47 16.14
C PRO A 88 -14.77 0.98 17.21
N ASP A 89 -15.19 2.22 17.11
CA ASP A 89 -16.17 2.78 18.02
C ASP A 89 -17.50 2.00 17.96
N GLY A 90 -18.08 1.80 19.15
CA GLY A 90 -19.29 1.01 19.35
C GLY A 90 -19.07 -0.51 19.36
N TYR A 91 -17.84 -1.00 19.17
CA TYR A 91 -17.52 -2.41 19.37
C TYR A 91 -17.28 -2.70 20.85
N THR A 92 -17.68 -3.89 21.28
CA THR A 92 -17.39 -4.39 22.62
C THR A 92 -16.11 -5.20 22.57
N GLU A 93 -15.12 -4.84 23.37
CA GLU A 93 -13.92 -5.65 23.51
C GLU A 93 -14.18 -6.86 24.41
N CYS A 94 -13.97 -8.04 23.88
CA CYS A 94 -13.90 -9.29 24.62
C CYS A 94 -12.46 -9.81 24.63
N GLY A 95 -12.18 -10.83 25.45
CA GLY A 95 -10.83 -11.38 25.61
C GLY A 95 -10.16 -11.74 24.27
N VAL A 96 -10.92 -12.25 23.30
CA VAL A 96 -10.37 -12.66 21.99
C VAL A 96 -10.34 -11.55 20.93
N GLY A 97 -10.91 -10.38 21.21
CA GLY A 97 -10.90 -9.24 20.29
C GLY A 97 -12.15 -8.37 20.36
N ALA A 98 -12.29 -7.50 19.36
CA ALA A 98 -13.41 -6.58 19.24
C ALA A 98 -14.63 -7.25 18.60
N CYS A 99 -15.72 -7.29 19.34
CA CYS A 99 -17.00 -7.83 18.92
C CYS A 99 -17.92 -6.71 18.42
N ARG A 100 -18.64 -7.00 17.34
CA ARG A 100 -19.53 -6.03 16.69
C ARG A 100 -20.66 -5.56 17.60
N PRO A 101 -21.28 -4.40 17.32
CA PRO A 101 -22.52 -4.00 17.98
C PRO A 101 -23.59 -5.10 17.91
N GLY A 102 -24.30 -5.29 19.03
CA GLY A 102 -25.34 -6.32 19.18
C GLY A 102 -24.83 -7.72 19.57
N THR A 103 -23.53 -7.86 19.84
CA THR A 103 -22.96 -9.07 20.45
C THR A 103 -22.66 -8.86 21.92
N THR A 104 -22.36 -9.96 22.63
CA THR A 104 -21.95 -9.95 24.03
C THR A 104 -20.72 -10.83 24.20
N CYS A 105 -19.91 -10.56 25.22
CA CYS A 105 -18.80 -11.43 25.60
C CYS A 105 -19.31 -12.66 26.35
N SER A 106 -18.94 -13.86 25.91
CA SER A 106 -19.08 -15.06 26.73
C SER A 106 -18.09 -15.03 27.90
N ALA A 107 -18.25 -15.95 28.85
CA ALA A 107 -17.29 -16.15 29.95
C ALA A 107 -15.88 -16.46 29.43
N ASP A 108 -15.77 -17.16 28.30
CA ASP A 108 -14.50 -17.48 27.62
C ASP A 108 -13.96 -16.31 26.77
N GLY A 109 -14.60 -15.14 26.84
CA GLY A 109 -14.20 -13.95 26.11
C GLY A 109 -14.49 -13.99 24.61
N GLN A 110 -15.36 -14.90 24.14
CA GLN A 110 -15.79 -15.00 22.74
C GLN A 110 -16.96 -14.07 22.45
N CYS A 111 -17.08 -13.61 21.21
CA CYS A 111 -18.27 -12.90 20.75
C CYS A 111 -19.43 -13.89 20.58
N ILE A 112 -20.52 -13.71 21.32
CA ILE A 112 -21.76 -14.49 21.17
C ILE A 112 -22.93 -13.59 20.79
N GLY A 113 -23.92 -14.17 20.09
CA GLY A 113 -25.06 -13.45 19.55
C GLY A 113 -24.71 -12.64 18.30
N GLY A 114 -25.36 -11.48 18.16
CA GLY A 114 -25.20 -10.60 16.99
C GLY A 114 -26.26 -10.79 15.91
N PRO A 115 -26.27 -9.90 14.91
CA PRO A 115 -27.19 -9.97 13.78
C PRO A 115 -27.04 -11.27 12.99
N PRO A 116 -28.14 -11.82 12.47
CA PRO A 116 -28.12 -13.07 11.74
C PRO A 116 -27.30 -12.95 10.45
N ALA A 117 -26.70 -14.06 10.04
CA ALA A 117 -25.96 -14.17 8.79
C ALA A 117 -26.95 -14.27 7.61
N THR A 118 -27.47 -13.13 7.18
CA THR A 118 -28.45 -13.02 6.07
C THR A 118 -27.91 -12.27 4.86
N GLY A 119 -26.61 -11.95 4.87
CA GLY A 119 -25.92 -11.22 3.81
C GLY A 119 -25.35 -12.13 2.72
N PRO A 120 -24.42 -11.61 1.91
CA PRO A 120 -23.82 -12.34 0.80
C PRO A 120 -22.95 -13.52 1.28
N MET A 121 -22.81 -14.53 0.42
CA MET A 121 -21.89 -15.65 0.61
C MET A 121 -20.50 -15.29 0.08
N CYS A 122 -19.50 -15.23 0.96
CA CYS A 122 -18.11 -14.94 0.60
C CYS A 122 -17.23 -16.12 1.01
N GLY A 123 -16.61 -16.81 0.05
CA GLY A 123 -15.68 -17.90 0.35
C GLY A 123 -16.31 -19.05 1.14
N GLY A 124 -17.60 -19.31 0.94
CA GLY A 124 -18.36 -20.34 1.66
C GLY A 124 -18.90 -19.91 3.03
N VAL A 125 -18.66 -18.66 3.45
CA VAL A 125 -19.20 -18.08 4.69
C VAL A 125 -20.31 -17.08 4.37
N GLN A 126 -21.46 -17.23 5.01
CA GLN A 126 -22.53 -16.24 4.91
C GLN A 126 -22.21 -15.04 5.81
N CYS A 127 -22.13 -13.86 5.23
CA CYS A 127 -21.96 -12.63 6.00
C CYS A 127 -23.28 -12.15 6.60
N THR A 128 -23.24 -11.11 7.42
CA THR A 128 -24.47 -10.39 7.81
C THR A 128 -24.90 -9.39 6.75
N ALA A 129 -26.15 -8.95 6.80
CA ALA A 129 -26.74 -8.07 5.77
C ALA A 129 -25.96 -6.76 5.54
N ASP A 130 -25.27 -6.24 6.56
CA ASP A 130 -24.45 -5.02 6.49
C ASP A 130 -23.06 -5.22 5.85
N ARG A 131 -22.74 -6.43 5.38
CA ARG A 131 -21.39 -6.80 4.93
C ARG A 131 -21.34 -7.03 3.42
N ALA A 132 -20.14 -6.87 2.87
CA ALA A 132 -19.82 -7.15 1.48
C ALA A 132 -18.73 -8.22 1.37
N CYS A 133 -18.62 -8.83 0.18
CA CYS A 133 -17.50 -9.70 -0.16
C CYS A 133 -16.34 -8.89 -0.69
N SER A 134 -15.18 -9.05 -0.06
CA SER A 134 -13.92 -8.54 -0.61
C SER A 134 -13.39 -9.42 -1.73
N SER A 135 -12.44 -8.88 -2.49
CA SER A 135 -11.64 -9.54 -3.53
C SER A 135 -10.95 -10.82 -3.03
N ASN A 136 -10.72 -10.93 -1.72
CA ASN A 136 -10.17 -12.12 -1.07
C ASN A 136 -11.24 -13.10 -0.56
N ASN A 137 -12.49 -12.98 -1.02
CA ASN A 137 -13.62 -13.81 -0.61
C ASN A 137 -13.93 -13.76 0.90
N ARG A 138 -13.64 -12.63 1.56
CA ARG A 138 -13.91 -12.42 3.00
C ARG A 138 -14.99 -11.38 3.20
N CYS A 139 -15.84 -11.62 4.20
CA CYS A 139 -16.78 -10.63 4.71
C CYS A 139 -16.03 -9.40 5.24
N TYR A 140 -16.41 -8.20 4.81
CA TYR A 140 -15.88 -6.95 5.36
C TYR A 140 -16.99 -5.92 5.54
N ASP A 141 -16.71 -4.89 6.33
CA ASP A 141 -17.62 -3.76 6.57
C ASP A 141 -17.39 -2.66 5.54
N PRO A 142 -18.28 -2.46 4.55
CA PRO A 142 -18.12 -1.41 3.55
C PRO A 142 -18.29 0.01 4.11
N ALA A 143 -18.86 0.16 5.32
CA ALA A 143 -18.96 1.46 5.98
C ALA A 143 -17.59 1.92 6.53
N ARG A 144 -16.76 0.98 6.98
CA ARG A 144 -15.45 1.28 7.61
C ARG A 144 -14.25 1.04 6.71
N TYR A 145 -14.39 0.15 5.73
CA TYR A 145 -13.29 -0.27 4.88
C TYR A 145 -13.65 -0.18 3.40
N ASN A 146 -12.61 -0.08 2.57
CA ASN A 146 -12.65 -0.22 1.14
C ASN A 146 -11.89 -1.48 0.75
N ASP A 147 -12.47 -2.28 -0.14
CA ASP A 147 -11.72 -3.31 -0.85
C ASP A 147 -11.01 -2.67 -2.03
N CYS A 148 -9.69 -2.82 -2.08
CA CYS A 148 -8.84 -2.25 -3.12
C CYS A 148 -8.80 -3.11 -4.39
N GLY A 149 -9.37 -4.32 -4.38
CA GLY A 149 -9.38 -5.21 -5.54
C GLY A 149 -8.04 -5.84 -5.89
N ASN A 150 -6.98 -5.52 -5.13
CA ASN A 150 -5.63 -6.07 -5.26
C ASN A 150 -5.24 -6.95 -4.05
N GLY A 151 -6.24 -7.46 -3.34
CA GLY A 151 -6.04 -8.26 -2.14
C GLY A 151 -5.80 -7.44 -0.85
N SER A 152 -5.86 -6.11 -0.90
CA SER A 152 -5.87 -5.26 0.29
C SER A 152 -7.27 -4.78 0.65
N ILE A 153 -7.57 -4.76 1.94
CA ILE A 153 -8.76 -4.12 2.51
C ILE A 153 -8.25 -3.01 3.41
N CYS A 154 -8.49 -1.77 3.02
CA CYS A 154 -7.98 -0.59 3.70
C CYS A 154 -9.09 0.12 4.45
N THR A 155 -8.76 0.82 5.53
CA THR A 155 -9.72 1.73 6.16
C THR A 155 -10.07 2.87 5.21
N LYS A 156 -11.21 3.53 5.44
CA LYS A 156 -11.63 4.67 4.60
C LYS A 156 -10.62 5.82 4.58
N SER A 157 -9.75 5.90 5.58
CA SER A 157 -8.70 6.93 5.69
C SER A 157 -7.42 6.60 4.92
N ALA A 158 -7.20 5.34 4.57
CA ALA A 158 -6.04 4.89 3.82
C ALA A 158 -6.35 4.79 2.32
N ALA A 159 -5.34 5.04 1.49
CA ALA A 159 -5.39 4.81 0.06
C ALA A 159 -4.92 3.41 -0.28
N CYS A 160 -5.42 2.89 -1.40
CA CYS A 160 -4.99 1.62 -1.98
C CYS A 160 -3.65 1.79 -2.69
N GLU A 161 -2.62 1.14 -2.15
CA GLU A 161 -1.28 1.12 -2.73
C GLU A 161 -1.16 0.03 -3.79
N GLN A 162 -0.33 0.26 -4.80
CA GLN A 162 0.05 -0.76 -5.78
C GLN A 162 1.47 -1.32 -5.49
N PRO A 163 1.71 -2.62 -5.71
CA PRO A 163 0.77 -3.59 -6.26
C PRO A 163 -0.28 -4.05 -5.24
N GLN A 164 0.04 -4.00 -3.95
CA GLN A 164 -0.83 -4.36 -2.84
C GLN A 164 -0.41 -3.58 -1.59
N GLY A 165 -1.36 -3.00 -0.88
CA GLY A 165 -1.09 -2.36 0.41
C GLY A 165 -2.12 -1.30 0.77
N CYS A 166 -1.98 -0.77 1.99
CA CYS A 166 -2.74 0.36 2.48
C CYS A 166 -1.74 1.40 2.96
N VAL A 167 -1.89 2.63 2.51
CA VAL A 167 -0.96 3.72 2.83
C VAL A 167 -1.74 5.00 3.15
N TYR A 168 -1.31 5.74 4.17
CA TYR A 168 -1.85 7.05 4.43
C TYR A 168 -1.16 8.07 3.54
N VAL A 169 -1.96 8.84 2.83
CA VAL A 169 -1.48 9.91 1.96
C VAL A 169 -2.30 11.17 2.19
N ALA A 170 -1.67 12.33 2.03
CA ALA A 170 -2.36 13.62 1.97
C ALA A 170 -3.42 13.59 0.85
N PRO A 171 -4.53 14.35 0.91
CA PRO A 171 -5.65 14.24 -0.04
C PRO A 171 -5.28 14.64 -1.48
N GLU A 172 -4.23 15.43 -1.67
CA GLU A 172 -3.77 15.82 -2.99
C GLU A 172 -3.27 14.61 -3.78
N ARG A 173 -3.60 14.58 -5.08
CA ARG A 173 -3.20 13.52 -6.01
C ARG A 173 -2.52 14.13 -7.21
N ILE A 174 -1.44 13.51 -7.65
CA ILE A 174 -0.83 13.78 -8.94
C ILE A 174 -0.80 12.50 -9.77
N ARG A 175 -0.70 12.62 -11.10
CA ARG A 175 -0.58 11.47 -11.99
C ARG A 175 0.81 10.87 -11.91
N GLN A 176 0.88 9.55 -12.01
CA GLN A 176 2.15 8.87 -12.27
C GLN A 176 2.73 9.35 -13.60
N THR A 177 4.06 9.42 -13.65
CA THR A 177 4.76 9.83 -14.87
C THR A 177 5.32 8.59 -15.57
N PRO A 178 5.08 8.42 -16.88
CA PRO A 178 5.66 7.31 -17.63
C PRO A 178 7.14 7.57 -17.93
N ILE A 179 7.94 6.51 -17.87
CA ILE A 179 9.29 6.48 -18.43
C ILE A 179 9.12 6.58 -19.94
N ARG A 180 9.62 7.68 -20.52
CA ARG A 180 9.70 7.86 -21.97
C ARG A 180 10.98 7.26 -22.51
#